data_AF-A0AA37TGB9-F1
#
_entry.id   AF-A0AA37TGB9-F1
#
_cell.length_a   1.000
_cell.length_b   1.000
_cell.length_c   1.000
_cell.angle_alpha   90.00
_cell.angle_beta   90.00
_cell.angle_gamma   90.00
#
_symmetry.space_group_name_H-M   'P 1'
#
loop_
_entity.id
_entity.type
_entity.pdbx_description
1 polymer ?
#
loop_
_entity_poly.entity_id
_entity_poly.type
_entity_poly.pdbx_seq_one_letter_code
_entity_poly.pdbx_strand_id
1 'polypeptide(L)'
;MDHAHLALVRAYDGEPLKRVILATGPDVLYVANPRFLDAIRTGRSQPIGFRPVDCYAWDEIAFERLSEAYAASGQTETDAWIALPPFAGSHLRLR
;
A
#
# COMPACT_ATOMS: atom_id res chain seq x y z
N MET A 1 -10.57 3.71 16.96
CA MET A 1 -9.90 3.14 15.78
C MET A 1 -9.31 4.31 15.04
N ASP A 2 -8.00 4.48 15.17
CA ASP A 2 -7.26 5.51 14.45
C ASP A 2 -7.52 5.38 12.95
N HIS A 3 -7.58 6.53 12.28
CA HIS A 3 -7.94 6.64 10.88
C HIS A 3 -7.16 5.63 10.03
N ALA A 4 -7.87 4.72 9.35
CA ALA A 4 -7.26 3.78 8.43
C ALA A 4 -6.59 4.59 7.30
N HIS A 5 -5.26 4.60 7.26
CA HIS A 5 -4.52 5.32 6.24
C HIS A 5 -4.43 4.48 4.97
N LEU A 6 -5.02 4.97 3.89
CA LEU A 6 -4.85 4.36 2.58
C LEU A 6 -3.42 4.60 2.07
N ALA A 7 -2.88 3.60 1.41
CA ALA A 7 -1.61 3.66 0.72
C ALA A 7 -1.73 3.01 -0.65
N LEU A 8 -0.96 3.54 -1.59
CA LEU A 8 -0.69 2.90 -2.85
C LEU A 8 0.58 2.06 -2.68
N VAL A 9 0.49 0.78 -2.97
CA VAL A 9 1.59 -0.18 -2.78
C VAL A 9 2.00 -0.75 -4.13
N ARG A 10 3.32 -0.78 -4.37
CA ARG A 10 3.93 -1.44 -5.53
C ARG A 10 4.21 -2.89 -5.18
N ALA A 11 3.51 -3.82 -5.82
CA ALA A 11 3.79 -5.25 -5.72
C ALA A 11 4.57 -5.76 -6.94
N TYR A 12 4.66 -7.08 -7.08
CA TYR A 12 5.38 -7.80 -8.13
C TYR A 12 5.19 -7.17 -9.51
N ASP A 13 6.28 -7.05 -10.27
CA ASP A 13 6.32 -6.45 -11.60
C ASP A 13 5.68 -5.05 -11.71
N GLY A 14 5.54 -4.36 -10.56
CA GLY A 14 4.91 -3.05 -10.49
C GLY A 14 3.38 -3.09 -10.43
N GLU A 15 2.77 -4.18 -9.96
CA GLU A 15 1.32 -4.21 -9.74
C GLU A 15 0.90 -3.14 -8.72
N PRO A 16 0.00 -2.22 -9.09
CA PRO A 16 -0.50 -1.21 -8.17
C PRO A 16 -1.61 -1.78 -7.28
N LEU A 17 -1.45 -1.59 -5.97
CA LEU A 17 -2.37 -2.12 -4.97
C LEU A 17 -2.89 -1.03 -4.06
N LYS A 18 -4.22 -0.89 -3.97
CA LYS A 18 -4.89 -0.14 -2.89
C LYS A 18 -4.81 -0.93 -1.59
N ARG A 19 -4.16 -0.39 -0.57
CA ARG A 19 -4.01 -1.03 0.74
C ARG A 19 -4.29 -0.07 1.88
N VAL A 20 -4.58 -0.63 3.05
CA VAL A 20 -4.70 0.10 4.32
C VAL A 20 -3.46 -0.20 5.14
N ILE A 21 -2.79 0.84 5.64
CA ILE A 21 -1.69 0.71 6.59
C ILE A 21 -2.28 0.40 7.97
N LEU A 22 -1.85 -0.72 8.56
CA LEU A 22 -2.27 -1.17 9.89
C LEU A 22 -1.20 -0.92 10.96
N ALA A 23 0.08 -1.02 10.59
CA ALA A 23 1.19 -0.71 11.48
C ALA A 23 2.43 -0.26 10.69
N THR A 24 3.30 0.49 11.36
CA THR A 24 4.55 0.97 10.80
C THR A 24 5.72 0.53 11.67
N GLY A 25 6.81 0.10 11.05
CA GLY A 25 8.10 -0.18 11.67
C GLY A 25 9.22 0.49 10.87
N PRO A 26 10.48 0.43 11.36
CA PRO A 26 11.61 1.10 10.72
C PRO A 26 11.83 0.66 9.27
N ASP A 27 11.72 -0.64 9.01
CA ASP A 27 12.03 -1.26 7.71
C ASP A 27 10.83 -1.96 7.06
N VAL A 28 9.66 -1.90 7.69
CA VAL A 28 8.46 -2.62 7.24
C VAL A 28 7.19 -1.83 7.55
N LEU A 29 6.28 -1.80 6.58
CA LEU A 29 4.90 -1.36 6.74
C LEU A 29 3.98 -2.59 6.65
N TYR A 30 3.10 -2.75 7.63
CA TYR A 30 2.12 -3.83 7.63
C TYR A 30 0.83 -3.31 7.03
N VAL A 31 0.43 -3.90 5.90
CA VAL A 31 -0.69 -3.45 5.09
C VAL A 31 -1.75 -4.53 4.95
N ALA A 32 -2.99 -4.11 4.69
CA ALA A 32 -4.11 -5.01 4.45
C ALA A 32 -4.87 -4.64 3.19
N ASN A 33 -5.44 -5.65 2.52
CA ASN A 33 -6.53 -5.40 1.59
C ASN A 33 -7.77 -4.98 2.40
N PRO A 34 -8.43 -3.85 2.06
CA PRO A 34 -9.64 -3.40 2.76
C PRO A 34 -10.69 -4.49 2.98
N ARG A 35 -10.84 -5.44 2.05
CA ARG A 35 -11.83 -6.53 2.15
C ARG A 35 -11.53 -7.55 3.25
N PHE A 36 -10.31 -7.56 3.79
CA PHE A 36 -9.86 -8.52 4.80
C PHE A 36 -9.71 -7.92 6.20
N LEU A 37 -10.08 -6.64 6.40
CA LEU A 37 -9.93 -5.99 7.70
C LEU A 37 -10.66 -6.74 8.83
N ASP A 38 -11.88 -7.21 8.59
CA ASP A 38 -12.61 -8.01 9.58
C ASP A 38 -11.99 -9.38 9.84
N ALA A 39 -11.44 -10.02 8.81
CA ALA A 39 -10.73 -11.28 8.96
C ALA A 39 -9.46 -11.09 9.80
N ILE A 40 -8.71 -10.00 9.58
CA ILE A 40 -7.53 -9.65 10.38
C ILE A 40 -7.91 -9.34 11.82
N ARG A 41 -8.96 -8.54 12.04
CA ARG A 41 -9.46 -8.20 13.38
C ARG A 41 -9.89 -9.43 14.19
N THR A 42 -10.40 -10.45 13.51
CA THR A 42 -10.85 -11.71 14.12
C THR A 42 -9.75 -12.79 14.16
N GLY A 43 -8.52 -12.48 13.74
CA GLY A 43 -7.39 -13.42 13.71
C GLY A 43 -7.49 -14.50 12.63
N ARG A 44 -8.44 -14.41 11.70
CA ARG A 44 -8.62 -15.34 10.57
C ARG A 44 -7.70 -15.03 9.37
N SER A 45 -7.04 -13.88 9.40
CA SER A 45 -6.07 -13.44 8.40
C SER A 45 -4.99 -12.59 9.06
N GLN A 46 -3.92 -12.28 8.33
CA GLN A 46 -2.80 -11.48 8.83
C GLN A 46 -2.48 -10.34 7.85
N PRO A 47 -1.97 -9.20 8.34
CA PRO A 47 -1.41 -8.18 7.47
C PRO A 47 -0.18 -8.70 6.72
N ILE A 48 0.12 -8.06 5.59
CA ILE A 48 1.29 -8.36 4.77
C ILE A 48 2.31 -7.24 4.95
N GLY A 49 3.58 -7.61 5.15
CA GLY A 49 4.68 -6.66 5.24
C GLY A 49 5.16 -6.21 3.87
N PHE A 50 5.34 -4.90 3.69
CA PHE A 50 6.02 -4.30 2.55
C PHE A 50 7.16 -3.42 3.02
N ARG A 51 8.20 -3.27 2.20
CA ARG A 51 9.26 -2.29 2.47
C ARG A 51 8.69 -0.87 2.28
N PRO A 52 9.11 0.12 3.09
CA PRO A 52 8.65 1.50 2.93
C PRO A 52 8.87 2.08 1.51
N VAL A 53 9.96 1.71 0.83
CA VAL A 53 10.28 2.08 -0.56
C VAL A 53 9.22 1.60 -1.58
N ASP A 54 8.43 0.59 -1.24
CA ASP A 54 7.38 0.06 -2.10
C ASP A 54 5.98 0.59 -1.71
N CYS A 55 5.92 1.61 -0.85
CA CYS A 55 4.69 2.19 -0.32
C CYS A 55 4.65 3.71 -0.48
N TYR A 56 3.57 4.20 -1.07
CA TYR A 56 3.37 5.59 -1.47
C TYR A 56 2.11 6.14 -0.83
N ALA A 57 2.04 7.47 -0.69
CA ALA A 57 0.80 8.10 -0.27
C ALA A 57 -0.33 7.76 -1.26
N TRP A 58 -1.55 7.59 -0.75
CA TRP A 58 -2.69 7.28 -1.61
C TRP A 58 -2.99 8.44 -2.56
N ASP A 59 -3.04 8.13 -3.85
CA ASP A 59 -3.45 9.00 -4.93
C ASP A 59 -4.31 8.16 -5.89
N GLU A 60 -5.58 8.52 -6.01
CA GLU A 60 -6.55 7.78 -6.81
C GLU A 60 -6.24 7.86 -8.31
N ILE A 61 -5.80 9.04 -8.79
CA ILE A 61 -5.47 9.26 -10.20
C ILE A 61 -4.21 8.46 -10.55
N ALA A 62 -3.20 8.46 -9.68
CA ALA A 62 -2.01 7.65 -9.89
C ALA A 62 -2.34 6.15 -9.91
N PHE A 63 -3.19 5.70 -8.99
CA PHE A 63 -3.62 4.30 -8.93
C PHE A 63 -4.35 3.86 -10.20
N GLU A 64 -5.29 4.66 -10.70
CA GLU A 64 -6.03 4.35 -11.94
C GLU A 64 -5.07 4.23 -13.13
N ARG A 65 -4.19 5.22 -13.32
CA ARG A 65 -3.22 5.23 -14.44
C ARG A 65 -2.26 4.03 -14.39
N LEU A 66 -1.74 3.70 -13.20
CA LEU A 66 -0.87 2.55 -13.03
C LEU A 66 -1.63 1.24 -13.26
N SER A 67 -2.90 1.17 -12.82
CA SER A 67 -3.73 -0.03 -12.99
C SER A 67 -4.03 -0.29 -14.47
N GLU A 68 -4.29 0.77 -15.24
CA GLU A 68 -4.45 0.68 -16.70
C GLU A 68 -3.16 0.21 -17.38
N ALA A 69 -2.02 0.80 -17.03
CA ALA A 69 -0.72 0.40 -17.58
C ALA A 69 -0.37 -1.07 -17.26
N TYR A 70 -0.63 -1.50 -16.02
CA TYR A 70 -0.43 -2.88 -15.60
C TYR A 70 -1.40 -3.83 -16.30
N ALA A 71 -2.68 -3.48 -16.44
CA ALA A 71 -3.65 -4.30 -17.15
C ALA A 71 -3.29 -4.47 -18.64
N ALA A 72 -2.68 -3.46 -19.26
CA ALA A 72 -2.29 -3.49 -20.66
C ALA A 72 -1.03 -4.34 -20.93
N SER A 73 -0.07 -4.36 -20.00
CA SER A 73 1.27 -4.93 -20.25
C SER A 73 1.75 -5.97 -19.24
N GLY A 74 1.03 -6.14 -18.13
CA GLY A 74 1.43 -6.96 -16.99
C GLY A 74 2.55 -6.34 -16.15
N GLN A 75 3.00 -5.12 -16.47
CA GLN A 75 4.08 -4.43 -15.77
C GLN A 75 3.81 -2.92 -15.68
N THR A 76 4.48 -2.22 -14.77
CA THR A 76 4.53 -0.75 -14.79
C THR A 76 5.96 -0.25 -14.78
N GLU A 77 6.22 0.84 -15.50
CA GLU A 77 7.56 1.42 -15.59
C GLU A 77 8.01 2.01 -14.25
N THR A 78 9.29 1.85 -13.92
CA THR A 78 9.84 2.32 -12.64
C THR A 78 9.67 3.84 -12.46
N ASP A 79 9.77 4.61 -13.54
CA ASP A 79 9.66 6.08 -13.52
C ASP A 79 8.27 6.55 -13.11
N ALA A 80 7.23 5.77 -13.39
CA ALA A 80 5.86 6.08 -12.97
C ALA A 80 5.69 6.06 -11.44
N TRP A 81 6.59 5.37 -10.72
CA TRP A 81 6.60 5.29 -9.26
C TRP A 81 7.50 6.32 -8.59
N ILE A 82 8.62 6.69 -9.22
CA ILE A 82 9.60 7.64 -8.65
C ILE A 82 8.98 9.01 -8.38
N ALA A 83 8.01 9.42 -9.20
CA ALA A 83 7.31 10.70 -9.03
C ALA A 83 6.31 10.72 -7.87
N LEU A 84 6.00 9.57 -7.27
CA LEU A 84 4.99 9.48 -6.23
C LEU A 84 5.58 9.81 -4.85
N PRO A 85 4.86 10.58 -4.02
CA PRO A 85 5.32 10.86 -2.67
C PRO A 85 5.37 9.56 -1.85
N PRO A 86 6.46 9.31 -1.10
CA PRO A 86 6.55 8.14 -0.23
C PRO A 86 5.47 8.22 0.86
N PHE A 87 5.08 7.07 1.41
CA PHE A 87 4.20 7.05 2.57
C PHE A 87 4.91 7.66 3.79
N ALA A 88 4.57 8.91 4.13
CA ALA A 88 5.08 9.59 5.32
C ALA A 88 4.23 9.21 6.54
N GLY A 89 4.51 8.04 7.13
CA GLY A 89 3.80 7.50 8.29
C GLY A 89 4.13 8.19 9.62
N SER A 90 4.08 9.51 9.70
CA SER A 90 4.67 10.26 10.81
C SER A 90 4.00 10.10 12.19
N HIS A 91 2.84 9.42 12.36
CA HIS A 91 2.16 9.41 13.68
C HIS A 91 1.40 8.13 14.09
N LEU A 92 1.57 6.98 13.43
CA LEU A 92 0.92 5.73 13.89
C LEU A 92 1.73 5.06 15.01
N ARG A 93 1.66 5.61 16.23
CA ARG A 93 2.09 4.88 17.43
C ARG A 93 0.99 3.90 17.81
N LEU A 94 1.26 2.61 17.69
CA LEU A 94 0.47 1.56 18.34
C LEU A 94 0.48 1.85 19.85
N ARG A 95 -0.68 2.23 20.40
CA ARG A 95 -0.93 2.23 21.84
C ARG A 95 -1.60 0.92 22.24
#